data_AF-A0A8T3ZDY3-F1
#
_entry.id   AF-A0A8T3ZDY3-F1
#
_cell.length_a   1.000
_cell.length_b   1.000
_cell.length_c   1.000
_cell.angle_alpha   90.00
_cell.angle_beta   90.00
_cell.angle_gamma   90.00
#
_symmetry.space_group_name_H-M   'P 1'
#
loop_
_entity.id
_entity.type
_entity.pdbx_description
1 polymer ?
#
loop_
_entity_poly.entity_id
_entity_poly.type
_entity_poly.pdbx_seq_one_letter_code
_entity_poly.pdbx_strand_id
1 'polypeptide(L)'
;MKPRVAIFDFASCEGCELQIANLEEQVADLVQAVDIVSFREVMKEHSGACDIAFIEGSIQRPMDEERIKKIRANAKVLVALGDCACTGCVNKMRNELPVDDALRAVYGNADVRGNELFDLSQSRAIDEVVNVDFYIRGCPVRKEQVLYYVQRFFGMPPQKNLDLRFGINARGMDDDRRSIVNFDPNKCIMCRRCEVVCNEALDVHAIAVANKGFASIMTTPFDIGMDNNKCISCGQCLVNCPVGAYSEVSEVDKTLKLLEDRSNYVVFVIDPIALTSCMDSLPTDETNFGIVVRKLISALKAMKAKEVVDFTQFTYLSIAAQGEYIQNHRDAAFTSWCPSASTYLEKFYPQYAKFMHKESSPENIMLKVLRKRHEVENLKIVFVTPCIVHKSNGAFDAVLTSRELPRLLATKEMRLDFHPHLGVTFDCDLGMIQKFVSGGVSDYTYSLMILKAAYLSKFKNLDAALTIGSREDFIHELTFDSELGVFNALVIEDMSKLRKYLGEDIAKYNVIEFYPCFRGCLTGGGQCLTTSEDEVNRRRARLKSYKGEMESPYEFVSQLISVYDKVKGGI
;
A
#
# COMPACT_ATOMS: atom_id res chain seq x y z
N MET A 1 -15.34 -45.03 19.36
CA MET A 1 -14.14 -45.47 18.61
C MET A 1 -13.52 -44.24 17.99
N LYS A 2 -12.20 -44.03 18.10
CA LYS A 2 -11.55 -42.86 17.48
C LYS A 2 -11.64 -42.99 15.96
N PRO A 3 -12.00 -41.94 15.22
CA PRO A 3 -11.98 -41.96 13.76
C PRO A 3 -10.55 -42.05 13.24
N ARG A 4 -10.38 -42.81 12.16
CA ARG A 4 -9.10 -43.06 11.50
C ARG A 4 -8.80 -41.92 10.53
N VAL A 5 -7.74 -41.17 10.76
CA VAL A 5 -7.34 -40.01 9.95
C VAL A 5 -6.08 -40.33 9.16
N ALA A 6 -6.10 -39.99 7.88
CA ALA A 6 -4.94 -40.07 7.00
C ALA A 6 -4.64 -38.70 6.39
N ILE A 7 -3.36 -38.39 6.23
CA ILE A 7 -2.84 -37.18 5.60
C ILE A 7 -1.96 -37.65 4.42
N PHE A 8 -2.23 -37.10 3.23
CA PHE A 8 -1.58 -37.49 1.99
C PHE A 8 -1.06 -36.26 1.23
N ASP A 9 0.14 -36.42 0.69
CA ASP A 9 0.91 -35.43 -0.04
C ASP A 9 0.83 -35.64 -1.57
N PHE A 10 0.62 -34.55 -2.30
CA PHE A 10 0.83 -34.44 -3.74
C PHE A 10 1.79 -33.26 -4.02
N ALA A 11 1.92 -32.86 -5.28
CA ALA A 11 2.86 -31.79 -5.65
C ALA A 11 2.57 -30.50 -4.87
N SER A 12 3.48 -30.12 -3.97
CA SER A 12 3.38 -28.99 -3.05
C SER A 12 4.74 -28.74 -2.38
N CYS A 13 4.81 -27.74 -1.48
CA CYS A 13 5.94 -27.53 -0.59
C CYS A 13 5.79 -28.22 0.77
N GLU A 14 4.73 -29.02 0.98
CA GLU A 14 4.41 -29.73 2.24
C GLU A 14 4.25 -28.78 3.47
N GLY A 15 4.06 -27.48 3.20
CA GLY A 15 3.97 -26.45 4.23
C GLY A 15 2.69 -26.54 5.07
N CYS A 16 1.61 -27.13 4.56
CA CYS A 16 0.35 -27.24 5.30
C CYS A 16 0.41 -28.39 6.30
N GLU A 17 0.99 -29.52 5.91
CA GLU A 17 1.32 -30.67 6.78
C GLU A 17 2.26 -30.26 7.92
N LEU A 18 3.26 -29.42 7.65
CA LEU A 18 4.11 -28.86 8.69
C LEU A 18 3.35 -28.02 9.71
N GLN A 19 2.25 -27.35 9.34
CA GLN A 19 1.42 -26.65 10.33
C GLN A 19 0.67 -27.61 11.25
N ILE A 20 0.34 -28.81 10.76
CA ILE A 20 -0.25 -29.89 11.56
C ILE A 20 0.80 -30.47 12.52
N ALA A 21 2.02 -30.71 12.04
CA ALA A 21 3.12 -31.18 12.87
C ALA A 21 3.50 -30.14 13.96
N ASN A 22 3.42 -28.85 13.62
CA ASN A 22 3.74 -27.74 14.53
C ASN A 22 2.58 -27.29 15.41
N LEU A 23 1.57 -28.13 15.68
CA LEU A 23 0.50 -27.78 16.64
C LEU A 23 0.98 -27.76 18.11
N GLU A 24 2.28 -28.01 18.36
CA GLU A 24 2.92 -27.90 19.69
C GLU A 24 2.13 -28.67 20.77
N GLU A 25 1.73 -28.02 21.86
CA GLU A 25 0.98 -28.64 22.96
C GLU A 25 -0.41 -29.16 22.52
N GLN A 26 -0.99 -28.58 21.46
CA GLN A 26 -2.32 -28.93 20.94
C GLN A 26 -2.31 -30.23 20.10
N VAL A 27 -1.13 -30.77 19.76
CA VAL A 27 -1.00 -32.11 19.17
C VAL A 27 -1.54 -33.18 20.11
N ALA A 28 -1.39 -33.00 21.43
CA ALA A 28 -1.87 -33.96 22.42
C ALA A 28 -3.40 -34.13 22.35
N ASP A 29 -4.12 -33.02 22.19
CA ASP A 29 -5.58 -33.02 22.05
C ASP A 29 -6.02 -33.71 20.75
N LEU A 30 -5.26 -33.50 19.67
CA LEU A 30 -5.49 -34.13 18.38
C LEU A 30 -5.32 -35.66 18.45
N VAL A 31 -4.20 -36.15 19.00
CA VAL A 31 -3.91 -37.60 19.16
C VAL A 31 -4.87 -38.27 20.15
N GLN A 32 -5.39 -37.52 21.11
CA GLN A 32 -6.47 -38.01 21.98
C GLN A 32 -7.80 -38.15 21.23
N ALA A 33 -8.08 -37.29 20.24
CA ALA A 33 -9.32 -37.29 19.48
C ALA A 33 -9.35 -38.29 18.31
N VAL A 34 -8.21 -38.55 17.64
CA VAL A 34 -8.15 -39.36 16.40
C VAL A 34 -7.14 -40.50 16.46
N ASP A 35 -7.29 -41.45 15.54
CA ASP A 35 -6.28 -42.47 15.24
C ASP A 35 -5.59 -42.12 13.91
N ILE A 36 -4.34 -41.67 13.93
CA ILE A 36 -3.61 -41.29 12.71
C ILE A 36 -3.05 -42.56 12.08
N VAL A 37 -3.52 -42.91 10.88
CA VAL A 37 -3.21 -44.18 10.20
C VAL A 37 -2.29 -44.02 8.99
N SER A 38 -2.02 -42.79 8.57
CA SER A 38 -1.05 -42.46 7.53
C SER A 38 -0.69 -40.98 7.65
N PHE A 39 0.58 -40.66 7.92
CA PHE A 39 1.10 -39.29 7.89
C PHE A 39 2.62 -39.32 7.72
N ARG A 40 3.11 -39.05 6.50
CA ARG A 40 4.52 -39.24 6.12
C ARG A 40 5.51 -38.48 7.01
N GLU A 41 5.17 -37.27 7.44
CA GLU A 41 6.02 -36.44 8.29
C GLU A 41 6.21 -36.97 9.72
N VAL A 42 5.26 -37.77 10.23
CA VAL A 42 5.20 -38.13 11.66
C VAL A 42 5.27 -39.64 11.90
N MET A 43 5.00 -40.48 10.90
CA MET A 43 5.02 -41.94 11.04
C MET A 43 5.50 -42.69 9.80
N LYS A 44 6.01 -43.91 10.01
CA LYS A 44 6.51 -44.82 8.94
C LYS A 44 5.49 -45.86 8.47
N GLU A 45 4.51 -46.20 9.30
CA GLU A 45 3.49 -47.20 8.98
C GLU A 45 2.27 -46.50 8.33
N HIS A 46 1.74 -47.05 7.24
CA HIS A 46 0.66 -46.43 6.46
C HIS A 46 -0.45 -47.43 6.15
N SER A 47 -1.71 -47.04 6.40
CA SER A 47 -2.91 -47.79 6.02
C SER A 47 -3.68 -47.08 4.91
N GLY A 48 -4.27 -47.85 3.98
CA GLY A 48 -5.06 -47.31 2.87
C GLY A 48 -6.52 -46.96 3.21
N ALA A 49 -7.08 -47.49 4.31
CA ALA A 49 -8.47 -47.24 4.70
C ALA A 49 -8.54 -46.23 5.85
N CYS A 50 -9.30 -45.15 5.68
CA CYS A 50 -9.46 -44.10 6.68
C CYS A 50 -10.90 -43.58 6.72
N ASP A 51 -11.30 -42.99 7.84
CA ASP A 51 -12.57 -42.29 7.94
C ASP A 51 -12.46 -40.88 7.33
N ILE A 52 -11.34 -40.20 7.56
CA ILE A 52 -11.08 -38.84 7.06
C ILE A 52 -9.71 -38.80 6.38
N ALA A 53 -9.67 -38.32 5.12
CA ALA A 53 -8.44 -38.11 4.36
C ALA A 53 -8.20 -36.61 4.14
N PHE A 54 -7.10 -36.07 4.66
CA PHE A 54 -6.59 -34.75 4.31
C PHE A 54 -5.62 -34.85 3.14
N ILE A 55 -5.83 -34.03 2.13
CA ILE A 55 -5.04 -34.05 0.89
C ILE A 55 -4.35 -32.70 0.74
N GLU A 56 -3.02 -32.68 0.79
CA GLU A 56 -2.20 -31.52 0.42
C GLU A 56 -1.69 -31.67 -1.02
N GLY A 57 -1.58 -30.55 -1.73
CA GLY A 57 -0.95 -30.49 -3.06
C GLY A 57 -1.86 -30.76 -4.24
N SER A 58 -1.34 -30.49 -5.43
CA SER A 58 -2.06 -30.57 -6.71
C SER A 58 -1.74 -31.86 -7.48
N ILE A 59 -2.67 -32.34 -8.30
CA ILE A 59 -2.44 -33.47 -9.21
C ILE A 59 -1.66 -33.00 -10.43
N GLN A 60 -0.51 -33.62 -10.73
CA GLN A 60 0.31 -33.23 -11.89
C GLN A 60 0.57 -34.37 -12.87
N ARG A 61 0.54 -35.63 -12.43
CA ARG A 61 0.90 -36.80 -13.26
C ARG A 61 -0.27 -37.78 -13.39
N PRO A 62 -0.31 -38.63 -14.42
CA PRO A 62 -1.30 -39.70 -14.52
C PRO A 62 -1.32 -40.62 -13.29
N MET A 63 -0.15 -40.93 -12.73
CA MET A 63 -0.06 -41.73 -11.50
C MET A 63 -0.65 -41.04 -10.26
N ASP A 64 -0.62 -39.70 -10.20
CA ASP A 64 -1.22 -38.93 -9.11
C ASP A 64 -2.75 -39.04 -9.15
N GLU A 65 -3.31 -38.95 -10.36
CA GLU A 65 -4.75 -39.12 -10.58
C GLU A 65 -5.24 -40.49 -10.13
N GLU A 66 -4.51 -41.56 -10.46
CA GLU A 66 -4.85 -42.91 -10.01
C GLU A 66 -4.70 -43.06 -8.49
N ARG A 67 -3.71 -42.41 -7.87
CA ARG A 67 -3.53 -42.40 -6.40
C ARG A 67 -4.69 -41.68 -5.70
N ILE A 68 -5.11 -40.50 -6.14
CA ILE A 68 -6.19 -39.74 -5.48
C ILE A 68 -7.56 -40.43 -5.63
N LYS A 69 -7.83 -41.08 -6.76
CA LYS A 69 -9.05 -41.90 -6.95
C LYS A 69 -9.12 -43.05 -5.95
N LYS A 70 -8.00 -43.74 -5.72
CA LYS A 70 -7.90 -44.81 -4.70
C LYS A 70 -8.12 -44.27 -3.29
N ILE A 71 -7.52 -43.13 -2.95
CA ILE A 71 -7.70 -42.50 -1.63
C ILE A 71 -9.17 -42.13 -1.42
N ARG A 72 -9.81 -41.49 -2.41
CA ARG A 72 -11.22 -41.13 -2.35
C ARG A 72 -12.14 -42.34 -2.15
N ALA A 73 -11.87 -43.44 -2.84
CA ALA A 73 -12.66 -44.68 -2.71
C ALA A 73 -12.58 -45.29 -1.30
N ASN A 74 -11.47 -45.05 -0.59
CA ASN A 74 -11.20 -45.61 0.73
C ASN A 74 -11.46 -44.64 1.90
N ALA A 75 -11.94 -43.43 1.62
CA ALA A 75 -12.21 -42.39 2.62
C ALA A 75 -13.70 -42.02 2.68
N LYS A 76 -14.27 -41.95 3.89
CA LYS A 76 -15.66 -41.48 4.08
C LYS A 76 -15.76 -39.97 3.88
N VAL A 77 -14.77 -39.23 4.40
CA VAL A 77 -14.64 -37.78 4.25
C VAL A 77 -13.30 -37.47 3.58
N LEU A 78 -13.31 -36.65 2.53
CA LEU A 78 -12.09 -36.12 1.91
C LEU A 78 -12.02 -34.61 2.08
N VAL A 79 -10.90 -34.13 2.62
CA VAL A 79 -10.61 -32.72 2.90
C VAL A 79 -9.46 -32.26 2.01
N ALA A 80 -9.69 -31.26 1.17
CA ALA A 80 -8.61 -30.55 0.49
C ALA A 80 -7.96 -29.57 1.48
N LEU A 81 -6.65 -29.69 1.66
CA LEU A 81 -5.86 -28.95 2.64
C LEU A 81 -4.83 -28.05 1.93
N GLY A 82 -4.97 -26.74 2.12
CA GLY A 82 -4.10 -25.73 1.55
C GLY A 82 -4.46 -25.33 0.12
N ASP A 83 -3.97 -24.17 -0.31
CA ASP A 83 -4.35 -23.56 -1.59
C ASP A 83 -3.92 -24.40 -2.80
N CYS A 84 -2.83 -25.18 -2.70
CA CYS A 84 -2.40 -26.10 -3.74
C CYS A 84 -3.43 -27.22 -3.98
N ALA A 85 -3.97 -27.82 -2.92
CA ALA A 85 -5.00 -28.85 -3.04
C ALA A 85 -6.35 -28.28 -3.47
N CYS A 86 -6.68 -27.11 -2.94
CA CYS A 86 -8.00 -26.52 -3.12
C CYS A 86 -8.14 -25.72 -4.43
N THR A 87 -7.06 -25.22 -5.04
CA THR A 87 -7.11 -24.42 -6.29
C THR A 87 -6.08 -24.78 -7.35
N GLY A 88 -5.08 -25.60 -7.00
CA GLY A 88 -3.87 -25.79 -7.80
C GLY A 88 -2.77 -24.75 -7.54
N CYS A 89 -3.11 -23.56 -7.03
CA CYS A 89 -2.17 -22.50 -6.63
C CYS A 89 -1.03 -22.26 -7.64
N VAL A 90 0.19 -22.01 -7.17
CA VAL A 90 1.38 -21.78 -7.99
C VAL A 90 1.69 -22.91 -8.98
N ASN A 91 1.30 -24.15 -8.67
CA ASN A 91 1.52 -25.29 -9.57
C ASN A 91 0.69 -25.16 -10.86
N LYS A 92 -0.49 -24.56 -10.77
CA LYS A 92 -1.38 -24.36 -11.93
C LYS A 92 -0.83 -23.32 -12.90
N MET A 93 0.05 -22.41 -12.46
CA MET A 93 0.74 -21.45 -13.34
C MET A 93 1.58 -22.16 -14.41
N ARG A 94 2.11 -23.36 -14.13
CA ARG A 94 2.85 -24.16 -15.11
C ARG A 94 1.98 -24.60 -16.29
N ASN A 95 0.65 -24.52 -16.21
CA ASN A 95 -0.23 -24.84 -17.33
C ASN A 95 -0.18 -23.82 -18.48
N GLU A 96 0.37 -22.63 -18.24
CA GLU A 96 0.58 -21.59 -19.26
C GLU A 96 1.75 -21.93 -20.22
N LEU A 97 2.59 -22.90 -19.85
CA LEU A 97 3.73 -23.33 -20.64
C LEU A 97 3.51 -24.74 -21.19
N PRO A 98 3.96 -25.02 -22.43
CA PRO A 98 4.11 -26.39 -22.90
C PRO A 98 5.00 -27.20 -21.94
N VAL A 99 4.63 -28.46 -21.69
CA VAL A 99 5.33 -29.33 -20.74
C VAL A 99 6.82 -29.46 -21.06
N ASP A 100 7.17 -29.60 -22.34
CA ASP A 100 8.56 -29.72 -22.80
C ASP A 100 9.38 -28.45 -22.48
N ASP A 101 8.77 -27.27 -22.56
CA ASP A 101 9.43 -26.01 -22.25
C ASP A 101 9.64 -25.86 -20.74
N ALA A 102 8.63 -26.24 -19.94
CA ALA A 102 8.73 -26.25 -18.49
C ALA A 102 9.83 -27.21 -18.00
N LEU A 103 9.91 -28.42 -18.57
CA LEU A 103 10.95 -29.39 -18.25
C LEU A 103 12.34 -28.87 -18.66
N ARG A 104 12.48 -28.26 -19.84
CA ARG A 104 13.75 -27.69 -20.29
C ARG A 104 14.21 -26.51 -19.43
N ALA A 105 13.28 -25.69 -18.95
CA ALA A 105 13.61 -24.56 -18.08
C ALA A 105 14.24 -25.00 -16.75
N VAL A 106 13.82 -26.15 -16.20
CA VAL A 106 14.31 -26.66 -14.91
C VAL A 106 15.48 -27.63 -15.08
N TYR A 107 15.38 -28.54 -16.04
CA TYR A 107 16.31 -29.68 -16.21
C TYR A 107 17.25 -29.53 -17.42
N GLY A 108 17.14 -28.45 -18.20
CA GLY A 108 17.98 -28.20 -19.36
C GLY A 108 17.86 -29.30 -20.42
N ASN A 109 19.00 -29.91 -20.76
CA ASN A 109 19.09 -30.99 -21.76
C ASN A 109 19.13 -32.39 -21.12
N ALA A 110 18.77 -32.54 -19.84
CA ALA A 110 18.71 -33.85 -19.22
C ALA A 110 17.67 -34.75 -19.91
N ASP A 111 18.03 -36.01 -20.19
CA ASP A 111 17.11 -36.97 -20.79
C ASP A 111 16.19 -37.56 -19.71
N VAL A 112 15.02 -36.95 -19.58
CA VAL A 112 13.96 -37.37 -18.65
C VAL A 112 12.83 -38.13 -19.35
N ARG A 113 12.97 -38.40 -20.66
CA ARG A 113 11.92 -39.06 -21.46
C ARG A 113 11.78 -40.52 -21.03
N GLY A 114 10.53 -40.98 -20.94
CA GLY A 114 10.21 -42.35 -20.53
C GLY A 114 10.27 -42.61 -19.02
N ASN A 115 10.56 -41.59 -18.20
CA ASN A 115 10.45 -41.68 -16.75
C ASN A 115 9.08 -41.14 -16.29
N GLU A 116 8.26 -42.01 -15.70
CA GLU A 116 6.92 -41.69 -15.21
C GLU A 116 6.87 -40.57 -14.16
N LEU A 117 7.98 -40.31 -13.45
CA LEU A 117 8.06 -39.21 -12.48
C LEU A 117 8.08 -37.83 -13.16
N PHE A 118 8.46 -37.79 -14.45
CA PHE A 118 8.53 -36.59 -15.27
C PHE A 118 7.43 -36.58 -16.36
N ASP A 119 6.52 -37.56 -16.35
CA ASP A 119 5.33 -37.59 -17.21
C ASP A 119 4.27 -36.62 -16.69
N LEU A 120 4.49 -35.34 -16.99
CA LEU A 120 3.67 -34.26 -16.50
C LEU A 120 2.44 -34.04 -17.41
N SER A 121 1.27 -34.02 -16.78
CA SER A 121 -0.01 -33.59 -17.37
C SER A 121 -0.38 -32.18 -16.89
N GLN A 122 -1.54 -31.65 -17.28
CA GLN A 122 -2.04 -30.39 -16.71
C GLN A 122 -2.21 -30.48 -15.19
N SER A 123 -1.65 -29.50 -14.47
CA SER A 123 -1.81 -29.39 -13.02
C SER A 123 -3.26 -29.06 -12.68
N ARG A 124 -3.84 -29.83 -11.77
CA ARG A 124 -5.25 -29.76 -11.36
C ARG A 124 -5.38 -29.74 -9.84
N ALA A 125 -6.37 -29.00 -9.34
CA ALA A 125 -6.85 -29.11 -7.97
C ALA A 125 -7.47 -30.49 -7.72
N ILE A 126 -7.61 -30.87 -6.45
CA ILE A 126 -8.12 -32.19 -6.08
C ILE A 126 -9.58 -32.38 -6.54
N ASP A 127 -10.37 -31.32 -6.42
CA ASP A 127 -11.79 -31.28 -6.78
C ASP A 127 -12.09 -31.20 -8.28
N GLU A 128 -11.05 -31.11 -9.12
CA GLU A 128 -11.12 -31.29 -10.58
C GLU A 128 -10.97 -32.78 -10.96
N VAL A 129 -10.60 -33.65 -10.02
CA VAL A 129 -10.34 -35.08 -10.26
C VAL A 129 -11.27 -35.98 -9.45
N VAL A 130 -11.56 -35.64 -8.19
CA VAL A 130 -12.44 -36.42 -7.30
C VAL A 130 -13.37 -35.52 -6.49
N ASN A 131 -14.47 -36.07 -5.97
CA ASN A 131 -15.37 -35.31 -5.08
C ASN A 131 -14.69 -35.00 -3.74
N VAL A 132 -14.59 -33.71 -3.40
CA VAL A 132 -14.11 -33.22 -2.10
C VAL A 132 -15.30 -32.89 -1.20
N ASP A 133 -15.22 -33.24 0.08
CA ASP A 133 -16.28 -32.96 1.07
C ASP A 133 -16.01 -31.68 1.86
N PHE A 134 -14.73 -31.37 2.12
CA PHE A 134 -14.33 -30.17 2.84
C PHE A 134 -13.10 -29.47 2.28
N TYR A 135 -13.03 -28.15 2.49
CA TYR A 135 -11.92 -27.31 2.06
C TYR A 135 -11.35 -26.53 3.25
N ILE A 136 -10.03 -26.53 3.39
CA ILE A 136 -9.27 -25.73 4.35
C ILE A 136 -8.23 -24.93 3.57
N ARG A 137 -8.43 -23.61 3.45
CA ARG A 137 -7.59 -22.70 2.64
C ARG A 137 -6.36 -22.18 3.40
N GLY A 138 -5.36 -21.74 2.65
CA GLY A 138 -4.14 -21.09 3.15
C GLY A 138 -2.87 -21.61 2.49
N CYS A 139 -1.81 -20.80 2.53
CA CYS A 139 -0.49 -21.13 2.01
C CYS A 139 0.63 -20.58 2.93
N PRO A 140 0.95 -21.26 4.05
CA PRO A 140 0.30 -22.48 4.56
C PRO A 140 -1.00 -22.18 5.31
N VAL A 141 -1.76 -23.22 5.63
CA VAL A 141 -3.01 -23.12 6.43
C VAL A 141 -2.73 -22.61 7.86
N ARG A 142 -3.72 -21.98 8.50
CA ARG A 142 -3.57 -21.55 9.91
C ARG A 142 -3.80 -22.73 10.87
N LYS A 143 -2.94 -22.86 11.89
CA LYS A 143 -3.00 -23.91 12.93
C LYS A 143 -4.40 -24.02 13.56
N GLU A 144 -4.99 -22.89 13.91
CA GLU A 144 -6.29 -22.83 14.59
C GLU A 144 -7.44 -23.29 13.70
N GLN A 145 -7.33 -23.08 12.38
CA GLN A 145 -8.35 -23.53 11.42
C GLN A 145 -8.32 -25.06 11.28
N VAL A 146 -7.13 -25.66 11.21
CA VAL A 146 -7.00 -27.12 11.16
C VAL A 146 -7.63 -27.74 12.41
N LEU A 147 -7.29 -27.23 13.60
CA LEU A 147 -7.85 -27.70 14.87
C LEU A 147 -9.36 -27.54 14.94
N TYR A 148 -9.88 -26.40 14.53
CA TYR A 148 -11.32 -26.13 14.48
C TYR A 148 -12.07 -27.17 13.63
N TYR A 149 -11.58 -27.45 12.41
CA TYR A 149 -12.25 -28.40 11.52
C TYR A 149 -12.13 -29.83 12.03
N VAL A 150 -10.94 -30.20 12.51
CA VAL A 150 -10.71 -31.52 13.09
C VAL A 150 -11.66 -31.74 14.26
N GLN A 151 -11.72 -30.83 15.25
CA GLN A 151 -12.64 -30.94 16.39
C GLN A 151 -14.12 -31.02 15.98
N ARG A 152 -14.53 -30.25 14.97
CA ARG A 152 -15.93 -30.19 14.52
C ARG A 152 -16.41 -31.47 13.83
N PHE A 153 -15.51 -32.23 13.22
CA PHE A 153 -15.83 -33.55 12.67
C PHE A 153 -16.23 -34.58 13.75
N PHE A 154 -16.07 -34.27 15.04
CA PHE A 154 -16.32 -35.21 16.16
C PHE A 154 -17.63 -34.98 16.94
N GLY A 155 -18.36 -33.89 16.70
CA GLY A 155 -19.55 -33.54 17.50
C GLY A 155 -20.87 -33.37 16.75
N MET A 156 -20.83 -33.19 15.43
CA MET A 156 -22.02 -33.04 14.57
C MET A 156 -21.72 -33.67 13.21
N PRO A 157 -22.71 -34.26 12.50
CA PRO A 157 -22.51 -34.68 11.12
C PRO A 157 -22.07 -33.45 10.32
N PRO A 158 -20.86 -33.47 9.74
CA PRO A 158 -20.35 -32.26 9.13
C PRO A 158 -21.14 -32.03 7.84
N GLN A 159 -21.86 -30.93 7.77
CA GLN A 159 -22.44 -30.47 6.51
C GLN A 159 -21.27 -30.08 5.61
N LYS A 160 -21.23 -30.62 4.37
CA LYS A 160 -20.23 -30.24 3.37
C LYS A 160 -20.05 -28.72 3.40
N ASN A 161 -18.83 -28.25 3.65
CA ASN A 161 -18.55 -26.87 3.29
C ASN A 161 -18.41 -26.87 1.76
N LEU A 162 -19.13 -25.97 1.10
CA LEU A 162 -18.81 -25.73 -0.29
C LEU A 162 -17.37 -25.23 -0.30
N ASP A 163 -16.56 -25.67 -1.27
CA ASP A 163 -15.42 -24.81 -1.58
C ASP A 163 -16.06 -23.49 -1.90
N LEU A 164 -15.71 -22.49 -1.11
CA LEU A 164 -15.69 -21.15 -1.63
C LEU A 164 -14.48 -21.15 -2.60
N ARG A 165 -14.52 -21.98 -3.66
CA ARG A 165 -14.12 -21.54 -4.99
C ARG A 165 -14.93 -20.28 -5.02
N PHE A 166 -14.27 -19.16 -4.82
CA PHE A 166 -14.88 -17.94 -5.26
C PHE A 166 -15.15 -18.28 -6.72
N GLY A 167 -16.43 -18.52 -7.01
CA GLY A 167 -16.99 -18.23 -8.30
C GLY A 167 -16.84 -16.73 -8.50
N ILE A 168 -15.61 -16.24 -8.51
CA ILE A 168 -15.08 -15.56 -9.67
C ILE A 168 -15.06 -16.66 -10.76
N ASN A 169 -16.25 -17.13 -11.19
CA ASN A 169 -16.55 -17.07 -12.61
C ASN A 169 -15.92 -15.76 -13.00
N ALA A 170 -14.91 -15.76 -13.88
CA ALA A 170 -14.38 -14.56 -14.51
C ALA A 170 -15.55 -13.59 -14.59
N ARG A 171 -15.64 -12.69 -13.61
CA ARG A 171 -16.83 -11.83 -13.51
C ARG A 171 -16.65 -11.10 -14.80
N GLY A 172 -17.64 -11.09 -15.69
CA GLY A 172 -17.50 -10.42 -16.99
C GLY A 172 -17.18 -8.90 -16.88
N MET A 173 -16.81 -8.42 -15.70
CA MET A 173 -15.96 -7.27 -15.47
C MET A 173 -14.54 -7.55 -15.96
N ASP A 174 -14.18 -6.89 -17.06
CA ASP A 174 -12.79 -6.68 -17.42
C ASP A 174 -12.04 -5.97 -16.27
N ASP A 175 -10.71 -6.12 -16.24
CA ASP A 175 -9.85 -5.31 -15.38
C ASP A 175 -10.26 -3.84 -15.52
N ASP A 176 -10.68 -3.20 -14.43
CA ASP A 176 -10.98 -1.78 -14.47
C ASP A 176 -9.67 -1.00 -14.43
N ARG A 177 -9.13 -0.72 -15.63
CA ARG A 177 -7.92 0.10 -15.86
C ARG A 177 -8.26 1.51 -16.35
N ARG A 178 -9.51 1.94 -16.20
CA ARG A 178 -9.97 3.26 -16.64
C ARG A 178 -9.49 4.38 -15.72
N SER A 179 -8.82 4.02 -14.62
CA SER A 179 -8.36 4.90 -13.54
C SER A 179 -6.91 4.64 -13.17
N ILE A 180 -6.30 5.55 -12.42
CA ILE A 180 -5.01 5.33 -11.74
C ILE A 180 -5.08 4.27 -10.63
N VAL A 181 -6.29 3.85 -10.24
CA VAL A 181 -6.56 2.71 -9.35
C VAL A 181 -7.06 1.54 -10.18
N ASN A 182 -6.27 0.47 -10.25
CA ASN A 182 -6.62 -0.79 -10.87
C ASN A 182 -7.35 -1.71 -9.88
N PHE A 183 -8.37 -2.41 -10.35
CA PHE A 183 -9.01 -3.51 -9.62
C PHE A 183 -8.89 -4.81 -10.40
N ASP A 184 -8.21 -5.79 -9.80
CA ASP A 184 -8.08 -7.16 -10.29
C ASP A 184 -9.09 -8.04 -9.52
N PRO A 185 -10.22 -8.40 -10.15
CA PRO A 185 -11.22 -9.21 -9.50
C PRO A 185 -10.70 -10.61 -9.16
N ASN A 186 -9.73 -11.17 -9.90
CA ASN A 186 -9.22 -12.52 -9.68
C ASN A 186 -8.46 -12.66 -8.35
N LYS A 187 -7.90 -11.55 -7.85
CA LYS A 187 -7.25 -11.51 -6.53
C LYS A 187 -8.24 -11.26 -5.40
N CYS A 188 -9.47 -10.83 -5.68
CA CYS A 188 -10.37 -10.33 -4.65
C CYS A 188 -11.03 -11.45 -3.83
N ILE A 189 -10.72 -11.50 -2.54
CA ILE A 189 -11.31 -12.46 -1.58
C ILE A 189 -12.59 -11.97 -0.89
N MET A 190 -13.22 -10.91 -1.40
CA MET A 190 -14.45 -10.31 -0.83
C MET A 190 -14.38 -9.98 0.69
N CYS A 191 -13.21 -9.60 1.20
CA CYS A 191 -13.06 -9.22 2.61
C CYS A 191 -13.69 -7.87 2.98
N ARG A 192 -14.10 -7.07 1.98
CA ARG A 192 -14.79 -5.77 2.10
C ARG A 192 -14.03 -4.67 2.86
N ARG A 193 -12.76 -4.89 3.25
CA ARG A 193 -11.93 -3.86 3.91
C ARG A 193 -11.81 -2.56 3.09
N CYS A 194 -11.71 -2.70 1.77
CA CYS A 194 -11.67 -1.58 0.82
C CYS A 194 -12.99 -0.77 0.79
N GLU A 195 -14.14 -1.43 0.94
CA GLU A 195 -15.44 -0.76 1.04
C GLU A 195 -15.58 -0.03 2.37
N VAL A 196 -15.28 -0.72 3.48
CA VAL A 196 -15.36 -0.13 4.84
C VAL A 196 -14.51 1.12 4.94
N VAL A 197 -13.24 1.07 4.51
CA VAL A 197 -12.39 2.27 4.56
C VAL A 197 -12.94 3.39 3.65
N CYS A 198 -13.41 3.06 2.44
CA CYS A 198 -13.92 4.08 1.51
C CYS A 198 -15.22 4.74 1.99
N ASN A 199 -16.09 3.98 2.64
CA ASN A 199 -17.45 4.39 2.92
C ASN A 199 -17.61 4.87 4.37
N GLU A 200 -17.07 4.11 5.33
CA GLU A 200 -17.23 4.41 6.75
C GLU A 200 -16.13 5.34 7.26
N ALA A 201 -14.87 5.07 6.90
CA ALA A 201 -13.76 5.89 7.39
C ALA A 201 -13.63 7.22 6.63
N LEU A 202 -13.85 7.22 5.31
CA LEU A 202 -13.63 8.41 4.47
C LEU A 202 -14.90 9.13 4.02
N ASP A 203 -16.08 8.53 4.20
CA ASP A 203 -17.36 9.04 3.70
C ASP A 203 -17.35 9.37 2.19
N VAL A 204 -16.61 8.59 1.39
CA VAL A 204 -16.46 8.80 -0.06
C VAL A 204 -17.48 8.00 -0.85
N HIS A 205 -17.78 6.76 -0.43
CA HIS A 205 -18.77 5.88 -1.08
C HIS A 205 -18.49 5.60 -2.56
N ALA A 206 -17.21 5.42 -2.92
CA ALA A 206 -16.78 5.08 -4.28
C ALA A 206 -16.70 3.56 -4.54
N ILE A 207 -16.69 2.75 -3.49
CA ILE A 207 -16.61 1.28 -3.56
C ILE A 207 -17.89 0.70 -2.97
N ALA A 208 -18.43 -0.32 -3.63
CA ALA A 208 -19.64 -0.99 -3.19
C ALA A 208 -19.58 -2.48 -3.48
N VAL A 209 -20.50 -3.22 -2.86
CA VAL A 209 -20.84 -4.59 -3.26
C VAL A 209 -22.07 -4.54 -4.18
N ALA A 210 -21.94 -5.08 -5.39
CA ALA A 210 -23.08 -5.34 -6.26
C ALA A 210 -23.52 -6.81 -6.14
N ASN A 211 -24.76 -7.09 -6.55
CA ASN A 211 -25.44 -8.39 -6.46
C ASN A 211 -25.64 -8.90 -5.02
N LYS A 212 -26.06 -10.16 -4.87
CA LYS A 212 -26.37 -10.81 -3.58
C LYS A 212 -25.88 -12.26 -3.56
N GLY A 213 -25.63 -12.78 -2.36
CA GLY A 213 -25.23 -14.17 -2.15
C GLY A 213 -23.93 -14.50 -2.89
N PHE A 214 -23.89 -15.65 -3.56
CA PHE A 214 -22.70 -16.10 -4.31
C PHE A 214 -22.36 -15.20 -5.51
N ALA A 215 -23.30 -14.39 -6.00
CA ALA A 215 -23.05 -13.46 -7.10
C ALA A 215 -22.43 -12.14 -6.62
N SER A 216 -22.21 -11.93 -5.32
CA SER A 216 -21.75 -10.65 -4.76
C SER A 216 -20.37 -10.29 -5.29
N ILE A 217 -20.19 -9.06 -5.78
CA ILE A 217 -18.94 -8.59 -6.36
C ILE A 217 -18.51 -7.25 -5.78
N MET A 218 -17.20 -7.06 -5.56
CA MET A 218 -16.66 -5.71 -5.33
C MET A 218 -16.68 -4.97 -6.66
N THR A 219 -17.26 -3.78 -6.68
CA THR A 219 -17.29 -2.88 -7.84
C THR A 219 -17.47 -1.44 -7.34
N THR A 220 -17.77 -0.53 -8.26
CA THR A 220 -18.20 0.83 -8.03
C THR A 220 -19.73 0.93 -8.12
N PRO A 221 -20.36 1.95 -7.49
CA PRO A 221 -21.79 2.19 -7.71
C PRO A 221 -22.12 2.28 -9.21
N PHE A 222 -23.07 1.46 -9.66
CA PHE A 222 -23.48 1.34 -11.07
C PHE A 222 -22.40 0.86 -12.05
N ASP A 223 -21.27 0.32 -11.56
CA ASP A 223 -20.18 -0.24 -12.38
C ASP A 223 -19.54 0.74 -13.40
N ILE A 224 -19.57 2.03 -13.08
CA ILE A 224 -19.09 3.12 -13.95
C ILE A 224 -17.56 3.33 -13.87
N GLY A 225 -16.90 2.63 -12.97
CA GLY A 225 -15.47 2.70 -12.70
C GLY A 225 -15.06 3.84 -11.78
N MET A 226 -13.80 3.82 -11.35
CA MET A 226 -13.30 4.74 -10.31
C MET A 226 -13.26 6.19 -10.77
N ASP A 227 -12.86 6.46 -12.02
CA ASP A 227 -12.70 7.83 -12.52
C ASP A 227 -14.04 8.55 -12.73
N ASN A 228 -15.07 7.80 -13.13
CA ASN A 228 -16.40 8.35 -13.38
C ASN A 228 -17.30 8.38 -12.14
N ASN A 229 -16.75 8.07 -10.95
CA ASN A 229 -17.50 8.06 -9.71
C ASN A 229 -16.93 9.05 -8.66
N LYS A 230 -17.34 8.85 -7.42
CA LYS A 230 -16.95 9.64 -6.24
C LYS A 230 -15.48 9.50 -5.80
N CYS A 231 -14.69 8.64 -6.43
CA CYS A 231 -13.31 8.34 -6.04
C CYS A 231 -12.47 9.62 -6.01
N ILE A 232 -11.71 9.80 -4.94
CA ILE A 232 -10.77 10.90 -4.75
C ILE A 232 -9.31 10.45 -4.95
N SER A 233 -9.13 9.21 -5.43
CA SER A 233 -7.86 8.54 -5.70
C SER A 233 -6.86 8.53 -4.54
N CYS A 234 -7.33 8.57 -3.29
CA CYS A 234 -6.48 8.57 -2.10
C CYS A 234 -5.67 7.28 -1.90
N GLY A 235 -6.08 6.19 -2.54
CA GLY A 235 -5.40 4.89 -2.51
C GLY A 235 -5.56 4.09 -1.22
N GLN A 236 -6.43 4.50 -0.29
CA GLN A 236 -6.66 3.77 0.96
C GLN A 236 -7.21 2.34 0.74
N CYS A 237 -7.91 2.09 -0.37
CA CYS A 237 -8.32 0.75 -0.76
C CYS A 237 -7.15 -0.18 -1.12
N LEU A 238 -6.04 0.35 -1.67
CA LEU A 238 -4.82 -0.42 -1.98
C LEU A 238 -4.14 -0.87 -0.70
N VAL A 239 -3.93 0.08 0.23
CA VAL A 239 -3.19 -0.14 1.48
C VAL A 239 -3.94 -1.10 2.42
N ASN A 240 -5.27 -1.11 2.36
CA ASN A 240 -6.11 -2.01 3.16
C ASN A 240 -6.45 -3.34 2.45
N CYS A 241 -6.01 -3.55 1.21
CA CYS A 241 -6.24 -4.78 0.49
C CYS A 241 -5.22 -5.85 0.93
N PRO A 242 -5.65 -6.98 1.53
CA PRO A 242 -4.73 -8.01 2.02
C PRO A 242 -4.09 -8.86 0.91
N VAL A 243 -4.60 -8.76 -0.32
CA VAL A 243 -4.30 -9.65 -1.45
C VAL A 243 -3.86 -8.91 -2.71
N GLY A 244 -3.73 -7.58 -2.65
CA GLY A 244 -3.33 -6.77 -3.80
C GLY A 244 -4.33 -6.77 -4.96
N ALA A 245 -5.63 -7.01 -4.69
CA ALA A 245 -6.70 -6.87 -5.67
C ALA A 245 -6.89 -5.41 -6.11
N TYR A 246 -6.57 -4.45 -5.25
CA TYR A 246 -6.42 -3.05 -5.65
C TYR A 246 -4.94 -2.71 -5.78
N SER A 247 -4.57 -2.05 -6.87
CA SER A 247 -3.21 -1.57 -7.13
C SER A 247 -3.20 -0.24 -7.87
N GLU A 248 -2.08 0.47 -7.87
CA GLU A 248 -1.89 1.65 -8.70
C GLU A 248 -1.50 1.28 -10.14
N VAL A 249 -1.74 2.21 -11.07
CA VAL A 249 -1.14 2.14 -12.41
C VAL A 249 0.37 2.36 -12.30
N SER A 250 1.12 1.35 -12.73
CA SER A 250 2.58 1.37 -12.70
C SER A 250 3.15 2.33 -13.75
N GLU A 251 4.01 3.25 -13.34
CA GLU A 251 4.77 4.16 -14.20
C GLU A 251 6.28 3.88 -14.19
N VAL A 252 6.70 2.70 -13.71
CA VAL A 252 8.09 2.22 -13.80
C VAL A 252 8.57 2.20 -15.25
N ASP A 253 7.84 1.57 -16.16
CA ASP A 253 8.22 1.50 -17.58
C ASP A 253 8.26 2.88 -18.25
N LYS A 254 7.33 3.75 -17.87
CA LYS A 254 7.30 5.15 -18.31
C LYS A 254 8.59 5.87 -17.88
N THR A 255 9.00 5.68 -16.63
CA THR A 255 10.25 6.24 -16.08
C THR A 255 11.48 5.68 -16.79
N LEU A 256 11.53 4.37 -17.05
CA LEU A 256 12.63 3.74 -17.77
C LEU A 256 12.81 4.34 -19.17
N LYS A 257 11.71 4.55 -19.90
CA LYS A 257 11.72 5.22 -21.21
C LYS A 257 12.24 6.66 -21.13
N LEU A 258 11.83 7.42 -20.11
CA LEU A 258 12.33 8.78 -19.90
C LEU A 258 13.84 8.82 -19.68
N LEU A 259 14.39 7.86 -18.93
CA LEU A 259 15.83 7.72 -18.66
C LEU A 259 16.65 7.20 -19.86
N GLU A 260 16.02 6.43 -20.75
CA GLU A 260 16.67 5.86 -21.92
C GLU A 260 16.89 6.88 -23.03
N ASP A 261 15.92 7.77 -23.24
CA ASP A 261 16.03 8.87 -24.20
C ASP A 261 17.03 9.93 -23.72
N ARG A 262 18.12 10.05 -24.47
CA ARG A 262 19.26 10.94 -24.17
C ARG A 262 18.94 12.42 -24.38
N SER A 263 17.86 12.76 -25.09
CA SER A 263 17.42 14.14 -25.27
C SER A 263 16.73 14.69 -24.03
N ASN A 264 16.26 13.83 -23.11
CA ASN A 264 15.56 14.25 -21.92
C ASN A 264 16.52 14.79 -20.84
N TYR A 265 16.12 15.90 -20.23
CA TYR A 265 16.71 16.40 -19.00
C TYR A 265 15.86 15.90 -17.82
N VAL A 266 16.17 14.71 -17.32
CA VAL A 266 15.36 14.05 -16.28
C VAL A 266 15.75 14.53 -14.87
N VAL A 267 14.81 15.13 -14.15
CA VAL A 267 14.92 15.52 -12.75
C VAL A 267 14.07 14.58 -11.91
N PHE A 268 14.69 13.92 -10.94
CA PHE A 268 13.98 13.20 -9.90
C PHE A 268 13.69 14.14 -8.74
N VAL A 269 12.42 14.24 -8.34
CA VAL A 269 12.04 14.87 -7.09
C VAL A 269 11.65 13.77 -6.12
N ILE A 270 12.27 13.73 -4.95
CA ILE A 270 12.02 12.72 -3.93
C ILE A 270 11.33 13.36 -2.75
N ASP A 271 10.13 12.86 -2.43
CA ASP A 271 9.56 13.02 -1.10
C ASP A 271 10.18 11.98 -0.15
N PRO A 272 10.97 12.39 0.85
CA PRO A 272 11.56 11.47 1.81
C PRO A 272 10.51 10.63 2.55
N ILE A 273 9.26 11.09 2.68
CA ILE A 273 8.17 10.32 3.29
C ILE A 273 7.90 9.03 2.50
N ALA A 274 8.03 9.05 1.18
CA ALA A 274 7.87 7.86 0.35
C ALA A 274 8.89 6.76 0.73
N LEU A 275 10.13 7.17 1.02
CA LEU A 275 11.22 6.25 1.32
C LEU A 275 11.06 5.55 2.67
N THR A 276 10.28 6.12 3.59
CA THR A 276 10.13 5.59 4.94
C THR A 276 9.50 4.21 5.00
N SER A 277 8.58 3.89 4.09
CA SER A 277 7.89 2.59 4.06
C SER A 277 8.58 1.56 3.18
N CYS A 278 9.35 2.00 2.19
CA CYS A 278 10.00 1.10 1.23
C CYS A 278 11.45 0.78 1.58
N MET A 279 11.98 1.34 2.67
CA MET A 279 13.37 1.13 3.10
C MET A 279 13.74 -0.36 3.14
N ASP A 280 12.86 -1.21 3.68
CA ASP A 280 13.10 -2.64 3.83
C ASP A 280 12.97 -3.41 2.49
N SER A 281 12.48 -2.75 1.44
CA SER A 281 12.38 -3.31 0.08
C SER A 281 13.45 -2.77 -0.87
N LEU A 282 14.23 -1.77 -0.46
CA LEU A 282 15.33 -1.26 -1.28
C LEU A 282 16.47 -2.29 -1.33
N PRO A 283 17.16 -2.44 -2.47
CA PRO A 283 18.23 -3.42 -2.64
C PRO A 283 19.53 -2.95 -1.95
N THR A 284 19.57 -3.03 -0.62
CA THR A 284 20.66 -2.52 0.23
C THR A 284 20.72 -3.29 1.55
N ASP A 285 21.92 -3.48 2.10
CA ASP A 285 22.09 -4.03 3.47
C ASP A 285 22.20 -2.91 4.53
N GLU A 286 22.42 -1.67 4.08
CA GLU A 286 22.45 -0.47 4.92
C GLU A 286 21.13 -0.20 5.66
N THR A 287 21.22 0.10 6.95
CA THR A 287 20.07 0.34 7.85
C THR A 287 19.97 1.79 8.29
N ASN A 288 20.99 2.62 8.06
CA ASN A 288 20.93 4.05 8.30
C ASN A 288 20.15 4.76 7.19
N PHE A 289 18.98 5.31 7.52
CA PHE A 289 18.08 5.94 6.56
C PHE A 289 18.76 7.07 5.77
N GLY A 290 19.59 7.89 6.42
CA GLY A 290 20.29 8.97 5.73
C GLY A 290 21.38 8.52 4.77
N ILE A 291 22.08 7.43 5.09
CA ILE A 291 23.05 6.83 4.18
C ILE A 291 22.30 6.22 2.98
N VAL A 292 21.18 5.52 3.20
CA VAL A 292 20.35 4.97 2.12
C VAL A 292 19.87 6.05 1.16
N VAL A 293 19.38 7.19 1.67
CA VAL A 293 18.96 8.30 0.79
C VAL A 293 20.11 8.83 -0.06
N ARG A 294 21.31 8.97 0.51
CA ARG A 294 22.50 9.42 -0.25
C ARG A 294 22.93 8.39 -1.30
N LYS A 295 22.90 7.10 -0.97
CA LYS A 295 23.16 6.02 -1.93
C LYS A 295 22.12 6.02 -3.06
N LEU A 296 20.84 6.27 -2.74
CA LEU A 296 19.77 6.39 -3.72
C LEU A 296 20.00 7.55 -4.69
N ILE A 297 20.40 8.73 -4.20
CA ILE A 297 20.76 9.88 -5.06
C ILE A 297 21.84 9.47 -6.06
N SER A 298 22.91 8.84 -5.58
CA SER A 298 24.00 8.35 -6.43
C SER A 298 23.54 7.29 -7.44
N ALA A 299 22.66 6.37 -7.03
CA ALA A 299 22.10 5.33 -7.90
C ALA A 299 21.26 5.95 -9.02
N LEU A 300 20.38 6.90 -8.71
CA LEU A 300 19.55 7.59 -9.70
C LEU A 300 20.42 8.38 -10.69
N LYS A 301 21.50 9.01 -10.22
CA LYS A 301 22.50 9.66 -11.10
C LYS A 301 23.22 8.65 -12.00
N ALA A 302 23.57 7.48 -11.48
CA ALA A 302 24.14 6.39 -12.28
C ALA A 302 23.13 5.86 -13.33
N MET A 303 21.83 5.91 -13.02
CA MET A 303 20.73 5.65 -13.96
C MET A 303 20.47 6.79 -14.96
N LYS A 304 21.29 7.86 -14.93
CA LYS A 304 21.27 9.04 -15.82
C LYS A 304 20.22 10.11 -15.49
N ALA A 305 19.68 10.13 -14.27
CA ALA A 305 19.03 11.34 -13.77
C ALA A 305 20.04 12.50 -13.78
N LYS A 306 19.62 13.68 -14.25
CA LYS A 306 20.46 14.89 -14.31
C LYS A 306 20.53 15.58 -12.96
N GLU A 307 19.39 15.65 -12.27
CA GLU A 307 19.31 16.19 -10.91
C GLU A 307 18.40 15.31 -10.05
N VAL A 308 18.71 15.29 -8.75
CA VAL A 308 17.85 14.73 -7.71
C VAL A 308 17.57 15.84 -6.70
N VAL A 309 16.29 16.10 -6.45
CA VAL A 309 15.78 17.22 -5.66
C VAL A 309 14.95 16.73 -4.49
N ASP A 310 15.07 17.43 -3.37
CA ASP A 310 14.32 17.15 -2.15
C ASP A 310 12.98 17.89 -2.12
N PHE A 311 11.88 17.15 -2.09
CA PHE A 311 10.54 17.72 -2.08
C PHE A 311 10.24 18.56 -0.83
N THR A 312 10.92 18.27 0.30
CA THR A 312 10.67 18.93 1.60
C THR A 312 10.79 20.46 1.50
N GLN A 313 11.69 20.94 0.64
CA GLN A 313 11.93 22.36 0.44
C GLN A 313 10.69 23.09 -0.07
N PHE A 314 9.91 22.45 -0.95
CA PHE A 314 8.69 23.03 -1.51
C PHE A 314 7.52 22.98 -0.52
N THR A 315 7.48 21.98 0.37
CA THR A 315 6.54 21.96 1.50
C THR A 315 6.76 23.18 2.41
N TYR A 316 8.01 23.54 2.68
CA TYR A 316 8.31 24.70 3.51
C TYR A 316 8.02 26.04 2.82
N LEU A 317 8.25 26.15 1.51
CA LEU A 317 7.79 27.30 0.74
C LEU A 317 6.25 27.42 0.73
N SER A 318 5.54 26.28 0.67
CA SER A 318 4.08 26.25 0.76
C SER A 318 3.55 26.77 2.09
N ILE A 319 4.22 26.47 3.21
CA ILE A 319 3.86 27.02 4.53
C ILE A 319 3.94 28.54 4.53
N ALA A 320 5.03 29.11 4.00
CA ALA A 320 5.19 30.57 3.90
C ALA A 320 4.14 31.21 2.98
N ALA A 321 3.90 30.60 1.81
CA ALA A 321 2.91 31.06 0.84
C ALA A 321 1.48 31.03 1.41
N GLN A 322 1.09 29.97 2.12
CA GLN A 322 -0.21 29.89 2.78
C GLN A 322 -0.33 30.91 3.92
N GLY A 323 0.74 31.12 4.69
CA GLY A 323 0.80 32.17 5.70
C GLY A 323 0.52 33.57 5.11
N GLU A 324 1.20 33.94 4.02
CA GLU A 324 0.96 35.20 3.32
C GLU A 324 -0.48 35.29 2.76
N TYR A 325 -1.01 34.19 2.22
CA TYR A 325 -2.41 34.15 1.75
C TYR A 325 -3.42 34.43 2.87
N ILE A 326 -3.30 33.72 4.00
CA ILE A 326 -4.19 33.86 5.17
C ILE A 326 -4.09 35.26 5.77
N GLN A 327 -2.87 35.81 5.83
CA GLN A 327 -2.65 37.16 6.29
C GLN A 327 -3.49 38.17 5.48
N ASN A 328 -3.53 38.02 4.15
CA ASN A 328 -4.16 38.95 3.24
C ASN A 328 -5.69 38.77 3.09
N HIS A 329 -6.20 37.55 3.26
CA HIS A 329 -7.63 37.26 3.03
C HIS A 329 -8.44 37.18 4.32
N ARG A 330 -7.83 36.85 5.48
CA ARG A 330 -8.43 36.73 6.82
C ARG A 330 -9.63 35.77 6.98
N ASP A 331 -10.27 35.36 5.88
CA ASP A 331 -11.30 34.33 5.82
C ASP A 331 -10.73 32.93 6.11
N ALA A 332 -11.63 31.95 6.26
CA ALA A 332 -11.26 30.55 6.37
C ALA A 332 -10.48 30.08 5.13
N ALA A 333 -9.34 29.42 5.38
CA ALA A 333 -8.53 28.82 4.33
C ALA A 333 -8.30 27.33 4.60
N PHE A 334 -8.59 26.49 3.62
CA PHE A 334 -8.21 25.08 3.66
C PHE A 334 -6.76 24.91 3.22
N THR A 335 -6.04 23.99 3.88
CA THR A 335 -4.67 23.70 3.49
C THR A 335 -4.61 23.06 2.10
N SER A 336 -3.64 23.48 1.28
CA SER A 336 -3.60 23.11 -0.14
C SER A 336 -2.59 22.00 -0.48
N TRP A 337 -2.03 21.30 0.52
CA TRP A 337 -0.97 20.30 0.30
C TRP A 337 -1.45 18.87 0.03
N CYS A 338 -2.70 18.53 0.37
CA CYS A 338 -3.25 17.20 0.11
C CYS A 338 -4.14 17.23 -1.13
N PRO A 339 -3.70 16.71 -2.28
CA PRO A 339 -4.47 16.83 -3.51
C PRO A 339 -5.75 15.97 -3.48
N SER A 340 -5.78 14.86 -2.76
CA SER A 340 -7.02 14.11 -2.50
C SER A 340 -8.03 14.89 -1.66
N ALA A 341 -7.58 15.74 -0.73
CA ALA A 341 -8.45 16.62 0.05
C ALA A 341 -9.04 17.72 -0.85
N SER A 342 -8.24 18.28 -1.77
CA SER A 342 -8.74 19.20 -2.81
C SER A 342 -9.84 18.56 -3.64
N THR A 343 -9.59 17.37 -4.20
CA THR A 343 -10.58 16.61 -4.98
C THR A 343 -11.83 16.31 -4.15
N TYR A 344 -11.67 16.02 -2.85
CA TYR A 344 -12.81 15.80 -1.96
C TYR A 344 -13.68 17.05 -1.81
N LEU A 345 -13.09 18.23 -1.54
CA LEU A 345 -13.87 19.48 -1.49
C LEU A 345 -14.57 19.75 -2.82
N GLU A 346 -13.88 19.60 -3.94
CA GLU A 346 -14.44 19.86 -5.27
C GLU A 346 -15.64 18.97 -5.58
N LYS A 347 -15.58 17.68 -5.23
CA LYS A 347 -16.66 16.73 -5.50
C LYS A 347 -17.82 16.82 -4.52
N PHE A 348 -17.55 17.04 -3.23
CA PHE A 348 -18.55 16.87 -2.17
C PHE A 348 -18.97 18.18 -1.49
N TYR A 349 -18.09 19.18 -1.47
CA TYR A 349 -18.33 20.47 -0.83
C TYR A 349 -17.86 21.63 -1.73
N PRO A 350 -18.36 21.74 -2.97
CA PRO A 350 -17.88 22.73 -3.94
C PRO A 350 -18.01 24.17 -3.45
N GLN A 351 -18.95 24.45 -2.54
CA GLN A 351 -19.09 25.75 -1.88
C GLN A 351 -17.86 26.14 -1.04
N TYR A 352 -17.09 25.15 -0.58
CA TYR A 352 -15.87 25.33 0.20
C TYR A 352 -14.59 25.25 -0.63
N ALA A 353 -14.65 24.73 -1.86
CA ALA A 353 -13.48 24.60 -2.73
C ALA A 353 -12.80 25.97 -3.01
N LYS A 354 -13.55 27.07 -3.01
CA LYS A 354 -13.02 28.44 -3.17
C LYS A 354 -12.09 28.90 -2.03
N PHE A 355 -12.20 28.28 -0.86
CA PHE A 355 -11.37 28.60 0.31
C PHE A 355 -10.03 27.86 0.29
N MET A 356 -9.74 27.09 -0.75
CA MET A 356 -8.47 26.40 -0.92
C MET A 356 -7.60 27.11 -1.96
N HIS A 357 -6.50 27.70 -1.51
CA HIS A 357 -5.56 28.40 -2.38
C HIS A 357 -4.60 27.39 -3.06
N LYS A 358 -5.01 26.80 -4.18
CA LYS A 358 -4.23 25.77 -4.88
C LYS A 358 -2.84 26.22 -5.32
N GLU A 359 -2.67 27.50 -5.66
CA GLU A 359 -1.37 28.04 -6.11
C GLU A 359 -0.28 27.97 -5.04
N SER A 360 -0.65 27.91 -3.75
CA SER A 360 0.29 27.70 -2.66
C SER A 360 0.57 26.23 -2.36
N SER A 361 0.08 25.27 -3.16
CA SER A 361 0.41 23.86 -2.94
C SER A 361 1.92 23.60 -3.13
N PRO A 362 2.53 22.68 -2.36
CA PRO A 362 3.94 22.33 -2.53
C PRO A 362 4.25 21.84 -3.96
N GLU A 363 3.31 21.13 -4.56
CA GLU A 363 3.39 20.65 -5.94
C GLU A 363 3.48 21.81 -6.94
N ASN A 364 2.57 22.78 -6.87
CA ASN A 364 2.55 23.90 -7.81
C ASN A 364 3.80 24.77 -7.66
N ILE A 365 4.21 25.02 -6.42
CA ILE A 365 5.45 25.74 -6.12
C ILE A 365 6.65 25.00 -6.71
N MET A 366 6.76 23.69 -6.48
CA MET A 366 7.83 22.87 -7.05
C MET A 366 7.89 22.97 -8.57
N LEU A 367 6.76 22.77 -9.25
CA LEU A 367 6.72 22.79 -10.72
C LEU A 367 7.14 24.14 -11.27
N LYS A 368 6.69 25.24 -10.66
CA LYS A 368 7.09 26.61 -11.04
C LYS A 368 8.59 26.83 -10.84
N VAL A 369 9.13 26.46 -9.68
CA VAL A 369 10.56 26.61 -9.38
C VAL A 369 11.42 25.80 -10.35
N LEU A 370 11.09 24.52 -10.57
CA LEU A 370 11.88 23.65 -11.45
C LEU A 370 11.81 24.08 -12.91
N ARG A 371 10.62 24.41 -13.43
CA ARG A 371 10.47 24.89 -14.81
C ARG A 371 11.20 26.22 -15.04
N LYS A 372 11.21 27.12 -14.06
CA LYS A 372 11.96 28.38 -14.16
C LYS A 372 13.47 28.16 -14.07
N ARG A 373 13.94 27.26 -13.20
CA ARG A 373 15.37 26.95 -13.04
C ARG A 373 15.95 26.29 -14.28
N HIS A 374 15.16 25.46 -14.96
CA HIS A 374 15.58 24.72 -16.14
C HIS A 374 14.86 25.27 -17.37
N GLU A 375 15.39 26.33 -17.97
CA GLU A 375 14.99 26.82 -19.30
C GLU A 375 15.46 25.86 -20.42
N VAL A 376 15.30 24.55 -20.21
CA VAL A 376 15.68 23.50 -21.17
C VAL A 376 14.43 23.01 -21.88
N GLU A 377 14.50 22.91 -23.21
CA GLU A 377 13.33 22.54 -24.04
C GLU A 377 12.75 21.15 -23.72
N ASN A 378 13.49 20.28 -23.02
CA ASN A 378 13.08 18.91 -22.75
C ASN A 378 13.25 18.48 -21.28
N LEU A 379 12.82 19.33 -20.34
CA LEU A 379 12.73 18.99 -18.92
C LEU A 379 11.71 17.86 -18.71
N LYS A 380 12.11 16.83 -17.96
CA LYS A 380 11.25 15.72 -17.53
C LYS A 380 11.28 15.57 -16.02
N ILE A 381 10.13 15.64 -15.37
CA ILE A 381 10.02 15.58 -13.90
C ILE A 381 9.46 14.21 -13.51
N VAL A 382 10.25 13.44 -12.78
CA VAL A 382 9.86 12.17 -12.15
C VAL A 382 9.67 12.39 -10.66
N PHE A 383 8.45 12.27 -10.16
CA PHE A 383 8.14 12.51 -8.75
C PHE A 383 8.02 11.19 -7.97
N VAL A 384 8.85 11.00 -6.95
CA VAL A 384 8.76 9.88 -6.02
C VAL A 384 7.99 10.32 -4.78
N THR A 385 6.81 9.74 -4.54
CA THR A 385 5.82 10.25 -3.57
C THR A 385 5.04 9.14 -2.88
N PRO A 386 4.59 9.31 -1.61
CA PRO A 386 3.72 8.36 -0.93
C PRO A 386 2.25 8.42 -1.41
N CYS A 387 1.91 9.22 -2.43
CA CYS A 387 0.55 9.47 -2.87
C CYS A 387 0.32 9.09 -4.34
N ILE A 388 -0.77 8.37 -4.62
CA ILE A 388 -1.08 7.95 -6.00
C ILE A 388 -1.83 9.03 -6.80
N VAL A 389 -2.48 10.02 -6.17
CA VAL A 389 -3.24 11.08 -6.88
C VAL A 389 -2.37 11.84 -7.89
N HIS A 390 -1.09 12.01 -7.62
CA HIS A 390 -0.21 12.72 -8.56
C HIS A 390 -0.11 12.03 -9.92
N LYS A 391 -0.46 10.73 -10.03
CA LYS A 391 -0.55 10.04 -11.32
C LYS A 391 -1.72 10.53 -12.19
N SER A 392 -2.78 11.09 -11.61
CA SER A 392 -4.00 11.48 -12.36
C SER A 392 -4.03 12.93 -12.83
N ASN A 393 -3.14 13.80 -12.34
CA ASN A 393 -3.23 15.24 -12.62
C ASN A 393 -2.45 15.69 -13.86
N GLY A 394 -1.64 14.81 -14.47
CA GLY A 394 -0.83 15.12 -15.65
C GLY A 394 0.26 16.18 -15.43
N ALA A 395 0.54 16.56 -14.18
CA ALA A 395 1.50 17.60 -13.86
C ALA A 395 2.95 17.14 -13.96
N PHE A 396 3.15 15.81 -13.92
CA PHE A 396 4.45 15.13 -13.94
C PHE A 396 4.60 14.25 -15.17
N ASP A 397 5.84 14.13 -15.66
CA ASP A 397 6.16 13.20 -16.74
C ASP A 397 6.09 11.74 -16.25
N ALA A 398 6.44 11.47 -14.99
CA ALA A 398 6.15 10.21 -14.31
C ALA A 398 6.08 10.38 -12.79
N VAL A 399 5.35 9.49 -12.13
CA VAL A 399 5.18 9.44 -10.68
C VAL A 399 5.43 8.01 -10.20
N LEU A 400 6.35 7.86 -9.27
CA LEU A 400 6.68 6.59 -8.64
C LEU A 400 6.22 6.58 -7.19
N THR A 401 5.49 5.54 -6.80
CA THR A 401 5.16 5.30 -5.40
C THR A 401 6.34 4.67 -4.64
N SER A 402 6.20 4.59 -3.32
CA SER A 402 7.12 3.84 -2.45
C SER A 402 7.24 2.37 -2.86
N ARG A 403 6.19 1.79 -3.46
CA ARG A 403 6.20 0.40 -3.97
C ARG A 403 6.89 0.26 -5.32
N GLU A 404 6.86 1.30 -6.14
CA GLU A 404 7.43 1.30 -7.49
C GLU A 404 8.91 1.63 -7.52
N LEU A 405 9.41 2.47 -6.61
CA LEU A 405 10.83 2.83 -6.57
C LEU A 405 11.75 1.60 -6.41
N PRO A 406 11.51 0.67 -5.47
CA PRO A 406 12.30 -0.57 -5.39
C PRO A 406 12.25 -1.39 -6.67
N ARG A 407 11.09 -1.45 -7.34
CA ARG A 407 10.94 -2.16 -8.61
C ARG A 407 11.76 -1.52 -9.71
N LEU A 408 11.77 -0.19 -9.82
CA LEU A 408 12.62 0.54 -10.76
C LEU A 408 14.10 0.19 -10.56
N LEU A 409 14.57 0.23 -9.31
CA LEU A 409 15.97 -0.10 -8.98
C LEU A 409 16.29 -1.56 -9.32
N ALA A 410 15.41 -2.50 -8.95
CA ALA A 410 15.56 -3.91 -9.26
C ALA A 410 15.61 -4.16 -10.77
N THR A 411 14.74 -3.51 -11.56
CA THR A 411 14.73 -3.65 -13.03
C THR A 411 16.01 -3.14 -13.69
N LYS A 412 16.69 -2.14 -13.10
CA LYS A 412 18.02 -1.68 -13.57
C LYS A 412 19.18 -2.36 -12.84
N GLU A 413 18.93 -3.40 -12.04
CA GLU A 413 19.94 -4.11 -11.24
C GLU A 413 20.78 -3.17 -10.35
N MET A 414 20.17 -2.08 -9.88
CA MET A 414 20.82 -1.07 -9.06
C MET A 414 20.81 -1.47 -7.59
N ARG A 415 21.88 -2.13 -7.15
CA ARG A 415 22.12 -2.38 -5.71
C ARG A 415 22.76 -1.14 -5.07
N LEU A 416 22.11 -0.57 -4.05
CA LEU A 416 22.54 0.68 -3.41
C LEU A 416 23.87 0.54 -2.65
N ASP A 417 24.25 -0.68 -2.26
CA ASP A 417 25.51 -0.95 -1.56
C ASP A 417 26.73 -0.50 -2.37
N PHE A 418 26.67 -0.56 -3.70
CA PHE A 418 27.76 -0.20 -4.60
C PHE A 418 27.84 1.30 -4.93
N HIS A 419 26.91 2.10 -4.43
CA HIS A 419 26.88 3.52 -4.73
C HIS A 419 27.49 4.36 -3.58
N PRO A 420 28.26 5.41 -3.91
CA PRO A 420 28.87 6.26 -2.91
C PRO A 420 27.82 7.09 -2.17
N HIS A 421 28.13 7.46 -0.93
CA HIS A 421 27.25 8.29 -0.08
C HIS A 421 27.98 9.48 0.55
N LEU A 422 29.29 9.38 0.76
CA LEU A 422 30.10 10.46 1.34
C LEU A 422 30.11 11.67 0.38
N GLY A 423 29.79 12.85 0.91
CA GLY A 423 29.72 14.09 0.13
C GLY A 423 28.52 14.20 -0.82
N VAL A 424 27.65 13.18 -0.89
CA VAL A 424 26.50 13.18 -1.79
C VAL A 424 25.34 13.95 -1.16
N THR A 425 24.83 14.97 -1.86
CA THR A 425 23.67 15.78 -1.46
C THR A 425 22.71 15.91 -2.64
N PHE A 426 21.51 16.42 -2.38
CA PHE A 426 20.58 16.85 -3.44
C PHE A 426 21.17 18.03 -4.24
N ASP A 427 20.75 18.15 -5.50
CA ASP A 427 21.29 19.12 -6.48
C ASP A 427 20.67 20.53 -6.35
N CYS A 428 19.42 20.60 -5.87
CA CYS A 428 18.73 21.87 -5.63
C CYS A 428 18.71 22.17 -4.12
N ASP A 429 19.42 23.23 -3.73
CA ASP A 429 19.33 23.82 -2.40
C ASP A 429 18.82 25.26 -2.53
N LEU A 430 17.58 25.48 -2.10
CA LEU A 430 16.96 26.81 -2.07
C LEU A 430 17.42 27.65 -0.85
N GLY A 431 18.44 27.20 -0.11
CA GLY A 431 18.81 27.78 1.19
C GLY A 431 17.83 27.41 2.30
N MET A 432 17.07 26.34 2.06
CA MET A 432 16.08 25.80 2.99
C MET A 432 16.76 24.98 4.06
N ILE A 433 16.19 25.02 5.27
CA ILE A 433 16.64 24.13 6.34
C ILE A 433 16.38 22.70 5.90
N GLN A 434 17.42 21.88 5.88
CA GLN A 434 17.29 20.48 5.49
C GLN A 434 16.75 19.58 6.62
N LYS A 435 16.42 20.15 7.80
CA LYS A 435 15.75 19.41 8.88
C LYS A 435 14.32 19.04 8.51
N PHE A 436 13.81 17.90 8.97
CA PHE A 436 12.45 17.44 8.71
C PHE A 436 11.57 17.64 9.95
N VAL A 437 10.38 18.20 9.78
CA VAL A 437 9.38 18.30 10.85
C VAL A 437 8.57 16.99 10.89
N SER A 438 9.09 16.01 11.63
CA SER A 438 8.54 14.65 11.66
C SER A 438 7.09 14.53 12.15
N GLY A 439 6.62 15.49 12.96
CA GLY A 439 5.23 15.58 13.40
C GLY A 439 4.27 16.03 12.29
N GLY A 440 4.67 17.00 11.46
CA GLY A 440 3.77 17.70 10.53
C GLY A 440 3.12 16.86 9.43
N VAL A 441 3.52 15.60 9.28
CA VAL A 441 2.93 14.69 8.29
C VAL A 441 1.65 14.02 8.80
N SER A 442 1.33 14.15 10.09
CA SER A 442 0.26 13.39 10.74
C SER A 442 -0.22 14.06 12.06
N ASP A 443 -0.12 15.37 12.17
CA ASP A 443 -0.56 16.13 13.35
C ASP A 443 -0.84 17.59 12.97
N TYR A 444 -0.90 18.48 13.96
CA TYR A 444 -1.19 19.90 13.79
C TYR A 444 0.03 20.80 13.49
N THR A 445 1.25 20.25 13.42
CA THR A 445 2.48 21.05 13.41
C THR A 445 2.58 21.97 12.19
N TYR A 446 2.20 21.52 10.99
CA TYR A 446 2.24 22.39 9.82
C TYR A 446 1.15 23.47 9.86
N SER A 447 -0.06 23.15 10.34
CA SER A 447 -1.09 24.16 10.59
C SER A 447 -0.59 25.27 11.54
N LEU A 448 0.15 24.90 12.58
CA LEU A 448 0.77 25.88 13.48
C LEU A 448 1.84 26.73 12.81
N MET A 449 2.69 26.11 11.97
CA MET A 449 3.70 26.84 11.21
C MET A 449 3.06 27.82 10.22
N ILE A 450 1.93 27.47 9.60
CA ILE A 450 1.15 28.37 8.74
C ILE A 450 0.62 29.57 9.55
N LEU A 451 -0.01 29.33 10.70
CA LEU A 451 -0.52 30.41 11.55
C LEU A 451 0.60 31.37 11.96
N LYS A 452 1.76 30.82 12.35
CA LYS A 452 2.93 31.62 12.67
C LYS A 452 3.47 32.38 11.46
N ALA A 453 3.46 31.78 10.27
CA ALA A 453 3.89 32.43 9.05
C ALA A 453 3.00 33.64 8.73
N ALA A 454 1.68 33.49 8.86
CA ALA A 454 0.72 34.58 8.68
C ALA A 454 0.98 35.77 9.62
N TYR A 455 1.48 35.51 10.83
CA TYR A 455 1.86 36.55 11.79
C TYR A 455 3.21 37.20 11.44
N LEU A 456 4.26 36.39 11.25
CA LEU A 456 5.64 36.88 11.04
C LEU A 456 5.84 37.64 9.73
N SER A 457 5.00 37.42 8.72
CA SER A 457 5.02 38.21 7.48
C SER A 457 4.80 39.72 7.70
N LYS A 458 4.27 40.12 8.87
CA LYS A 458 4.06 41.54 9.23
C LYS A 458 4.91 42.03 10.40
N PHE A 459 5.30 41.15 11.33
CA PHE A 459 6.03 41.49 12.55
C PHE A 459 7.33 40.72 12.66
N LYS A 460 8.40 41.40 13.07
CA LYS A 460 9.74 40.80 13.18
C LYS A 460 9.94 39.93 14.42
N ASN A 461 9.08 40.08 15.43
CA ASN A 461 9.14 39.35 16.71
C ASN A 461 7.77 38.77 17.04
N LEU A 462 7.77 37.60 17.70
CA LEU A 462 6.56 36.87 18.09
C LEU A 462 6.38 36.92 19.62
N ASP A 463 5.58 37.84 20.12
CA ASP A 463 5.02 37.77 21.48
C ASP A 463 3.58 37.27 21.36
N ALA A 464 3.40 35.94 21.42
CA ALA A 464 2.11 35.31 21.20
C ALA A 464 1.92 34.10 22.13
N ALA A 465 0.67 33.91 22.57
CA ALA A 465 0.28 32.76 23.38
C ALA A 465 -0.35 31.69 22.48
N LEU A 466 0.27 30.50 22.45
CA LEU A 466 -0.26 29.34 21.75
C LEU A 466 -1.02 28.45 22.73
N THR A 467 -2.30 28.22 22.46
CA THR A 467 -3.12 27.23 23.15
C THR A 467 -3.45 26.09 22.19
N ILE A 468 -3.19 24.86 22.62
CA ILE A 468 -3.53 23.64 21.87
C ILE A 468 -4.63 22.93 22.64
N GLY A 469 -5.81 22.82 22.02
CA GLY A 469 -6.95 22.09 22.55
C GLY A 469 -7.25 20.84 21.73
N SER A 470 -7.82 19.83 22.38
CA SER A 470 -8.48 18.71 21.72
C SER A 470 -9.97 18.81 21.97
N ARG A 471 -10.79 18.77 20.91
CA ARG A 471 -12.25 18.68 21.06
C ARG A 471 -12.67 17.25 21.32
N GLU A 472 -12.12 16.33 20.52
CA GLU A 472 -12.39 14.90 20.51
C GLU A 472 -11.16 14.20 19.94
N ASP A 473 -11.06 12.88 20.08
CA ASP A 473 -9.96 12.10 19.50
C ASP A 473 -9.75 12.45 18.02
N PHE A 474 -8.51 12.73 17.62
CA PHE A 474 -8.13 13.05 16.24
C PHE A 474 -8.72 14.36 15.68
N ILE A 475 -9.25 15.22 16.55
CA ILE A 475 -9.72 16.57 16.19
C ILE A 475 -9.07 17.61 17.10
N HIS A 476 -8.20 18.43 16.51
CA HIS A 476 -7.41 19.42 17.22
C HIS A 476 -7.89 20.83 16.87
N GLU A 477 -8.06 21.67 17.89
CA GLU A 477 -8.33 23.10 17.72
C GLU A 477 -7.16 23.87 18.32
N LEU A 478 -6.55 24.73 17.50
CA LEU A 478 -5.37 25.49 17.89
C LEU A 478 -5.72 26.96 17.87
N THR A 479 -5.40 27.66 18.95
CA THR A 479 -5.66 29.08 19.07
C THR A 479 -4.33 29.80 19.28
N PHE A 480 -4.04 30.72 18.38
CA PHE A 480 -2.85 31.55 18.38
C PHE A 480 -3.28 32.99 18.69
N ASP A 481 -3.14 33.39 19.95
CA ASP A 481 -3.49 34.73 20.42
C ASP A 481 -2.29 35.67 20.29
N SER A 482 -2.49 36.79 19.60
CA SER A 482 -1.43 37.70 19.19
C SER A 482 -1.93 39.15 19.14
N GLU A 483 -1.02 40.12 19.09
CA GLU A 483 -1.38 41.54 18.96
C GLU A 483 -2.21 41.88 17.71
N LEU A 484 -2.19 41.00 16.70
CA LEU A 484 -2.97 41.13 15.47
C LEU A 484 -4.41 40.60 15.57
N GLY A 485 -4.77 40.01 16.71
CA GLY A 485 -5.99 39.25 16.93
C GLY A 485 -5.74 37.76 17.09
N VAL A 486 -6.84 37.05 17.34
CA VAL A 486 -6.86 35.61 17.58
C VAL A 486 -6.96 34.87 16.25
N PHE A 487 -6.02 33.97 15.99
CA PHE A 487 -6.08 33.05 14.85
C PHE A 487 -6.41 31.64 15.31
N ASN A 488 -7.34 30.98 14.61
CA ASN A 488 -7.73 29.62 14.94
C ASN A 488 -7.38 28.66 13.80
N ALA A 489 -6.91 27.47 14.14
CA ALA A 489 -6.79 26.35 13.22
C ALA A 489 -7.65 25.17 13.68
N LEU A 490 -8.22 24.45 12.73
CA LEU A 490 -8.90 23.19 12.92
C LEU A 490 -8.16 22.11 12.14
N VAL A 491 -7.75 21.04 12.82
CA VAL A 491 -7.07 19.90 12.20
C VAL A 491 -7.92 18.65 12.41
N ILE A 492 -8.30 18.03 11.30
CA ILE A 492 -9.20 16.86 11.25
C ILE A 492 -8.42 15.69 10.67
N GLU A 493 -7.97 14.78 11.53
CA GLU A 493 -7.25 13.58 11.09
C GLU A 493 -8.18 12.39 10.82
N ASP A 494 -9.38 12.40 11.39
CA ASP A 494 -10.42 11.40 11.19
C ASP A 494 -11.53 11.94 10.27
N MET A 495 -11.49 11.50 9.02
CA MET A 495 -12.43 11.89 7.98
C MET A 495 -13.88 11.55 8.31
N SER A 496 -14.16 10.54 9.13
CA SER A 496 -15.54 10.18 9.52
C SER A 496 -16.23 11.32 10.28
N LYS A 497 -15.44 12.21 10.89
CA LYS A 497 -15.91 13.38 11.64
C LYS A 497 -15.97 14.65 10.79
N LEU A 498 -15.39 14.65 9.58
CA LEU A 498 -15.26 15.85 8.74
C LEU A 498 -16.61 16.54 8.50
N ARG A 499 -17.65 15.76 8.17
CA ARG A 499 -18.99 16.29 7.88
C ARG A 499 -19.60 17.08 9.04
N LYS A 500 -19.35 16.64 10.29
CA LYS A 500 -19.80 17.35 11.50
C LYS A 500 -19.18 18.73 11.55
N TYR A 501 -17.86 18.83 11.37
CA TYR A 501 -17.12 20.09 11.50
C TYR A 501 -17.26 21.02 10.29
N LEU A 502 -17.43 20.48 9.08
CA LEU A 502 -17.75 21.29 7.90
C LEU A 502 -19.18 21.87 7.93
N GLY A 503 -20.05 21.30 8.77
CA GLY A 503 -21.39 21.82 9.03
C GLY A 503 -21.45 22.87 10.16
N GLU A 504 -20.37 23.05 10.92
CA GLU A 504 -20.23 24.14 11.89
C GLU A 504 -19.85 25.46 11.19
N ASP A 505 -19.75 26.54 11.95
CA ASP A 505 -19.29 27.84 11.43
C ASP A 505 -17.78 27.80 11.11
N ILE A 506 -17.46 27.36 9.88
CA ILE A 506 -16.08 27.31 9.39
C ILE A 506 -15.40 28.69 9.38
N ALA A 507 -16.17 29.79 9.39
CA ALA A 507 -15.62 31.14 9.39
C ALA A 507 -14.89 31.50 10.69
N LYS A 508 -15.06 30.70 11.76
CA LYS A 508 -14.28 30.80 13.00
C LYS A 508 -12.79 30.50 12.78
N TYR A 509 -12.46 29.68 11.80
CA TYR A 509 -11.12 29.16 11.58
C TYR A 509 -10.41 29.92 10.46
N ASN A 510 -9.12 30.20 10.64
CA ASN A 510 -8.26 30.78 9.61
C ASN A 510 -7.52 29.70 8.83
N VAL A 511 -7.25 28.56 9.46
CA VAL A 511 -6.66 27.36 8.84
C VAL A 511 -7.54 26.17 9.10
N ILE A 512 -7.89 25.42 8.07
CA ILE A 512 -8.58 24.13 8.19
C ILE A 512 -7.73 23.09 7.46
N GLU A 513 -7.19 22.15 8.21
CA GLU A 513 -6.42 21.03 7.69
C GLU A 513 -7.23 19.75 7.82
N PHE A 514 -7.28 18.98 6.74
CA PHE A 514 -7.75 17.61 6.76
C PHE A 514 -7.11 16.81 5.65
N TYR A 515 -7.04 15.51 5.81
CA TYR A 515 -6.46 14.61 4.83
C TYR A 515 -7.17 13.25 4.82
N PRO A 516 -7.41 12.64 3.63
CA PRO A 516 -8.05 11.33 3.56
C PRO A 516 -7.21 10.14 4.04
N CYS A 517 -5.92 10.30 4.27
CA CYS A 517 -5.07 9.20 4.74
C CYS A 517 -4.98 9.29 6.26
N PHE A 518 -5.45 8.28 6.99
CA PHE A 518 -5.43 8.31 8.46
C PHE A 518 -3.99 8.41 8.98
N ARG A 519 -3.64 9.44 9.76
CA ARG A 519 -2.25 9.83 10.11
C ARG A 519 -1.42 10.34 8.91
N GLY A 520 -2.09 10.98 7.95
CA GLY A 520 -1.52 11.70 6.82
C GLY A 520 -0.63 10.88 5.89
N CYS A 521 0.39 11.50 5.30
CA CYS A 521 1.17 10.88 4.20
C CYS A 521 2.02 9.67 4.64
N LEU A 522 2.23 9.46 5.94
CA LEU A 522 2.91 8.26 6.46
C LEU A 522 2.12 6.97 6.18
N THR A 523 0.81 7.07 5.97
CA THR A 523 -0.09 5.97 5.57
C THR A 523 -0.69 6.20 4.18
N GLY A 524 -0.06 7.07 3.39
CA GLY A 524 -0.51 7.46 2.06
C GLY A 524 -0.73 6.25 1.14
N GLY A 525 -1.66 6.40 0.19
CA GLY A 525 -2.05 5.32 -0.72
C GLY A 525 -0.92 4.71 -1.54
N GLY A 526 0.22 5.39 -1.69
CA GLY A 526 1.45 4.95 -2.37
C GLY A 526 2.46 4.20 -1.48
N GLN A 527 2.25 4.16 -0.16
CA GLN A 527 3.19 3.54 0.79
C GLN A 527 3.18 2.01 0.73
N CYS A 528 4.27 1.35 1.09
CA CYS A 528 4.26 -0.10 1.28
C CYS A 528 3.19 -0.53 2.30
N LEU A 529 2.66 -1.75 2.13
CA LEU A 529 1.58 -2.30 2.97
C LEU A 529 1.96 -2.27 4.45
N THR A 530 0.94 -2.24 5.31
CA THR A 530 0.96 -2.00 6.77
C THR A 530 0.82 -0.51 7.16
N THR A 531 -0.15 -0.27 8.04
CA THR A 531 -0.48 1.04 8.65
C THR A 531 -0.67 0.92 10.16
N SER A 532 -0.05 -0.10 10.77
CA SER A 532 -0.09 -0.25 12.22
C SER A 532 0.57 0.95 12.89
N GLU A 533 0.18 1.22 14.12
CA GLU A 533 0.75 2.30 14.92
C GLU A 533 2.27 2.17 15.05
N ASP A 534 2.78 0.97 15.32
CA ASP A 534 4.22 0.69 15.40
C ASP A 534 4.95 1.03 14.10
N GLU A 535 4.35 0.71 12.95
CA GLU A 535 4.93 1.01 11.66
C GLU A 535 4.92 2.52 11.37
N VAL A 536 3.84 3.23 11.71
CA VAL A 536 3.80 4.69 11.59
C VAL A 536 4.88 5.34 12.47
N ASN A 537 5.05 4.85 13.70
CA ASN A 537 6.09 5.33 14.61
C ASN A 537 7.50 5.03 14.09
N ARG A 538 7.72 3.86 13.48
CA ARG A 538 8.97 3.49 12.81
C ARG A 538 9.27 4.43 11.64
N ARG A 539 8.29 4.71 10.78
CA ARG A 539 8.42 5.65 9.65
C ARG A 539 8.76 7.06 10.13
N ARG A 540 8.12 7.52 11.19
CA ARG A 540 8.43 8.81 11.83
C ARG A 540 9.86 8.84 12.37
N ALA A 541 10.31 7.77 13.04
CA ALA A 541 11.67 7.65 13.57
C ALA A 541 12.74 7.69 12.45
N ARG A 542 12.47 7.06 11.29
CA ARG A 542 13.33 7.16 10.09
C ARG A 542 13.50 8.62 9.66
N LEU A 543 12.40 9.37 9.52
CA LEU A 543 12.48 10.79 9.14
C LEU A 543 13.28 11.63 10.15
N LYS A 544 13.08 11.39 11.46
CA LYS A 544 13.86 12.04 12.52
C LYS A 544 15.35 11.77 12.39
N SER A 545 15.76 10.53 12.10
CA SER A 545 17.18 10.16 12.04
C SER A 545 17.89 10.68 10.78
N TYR A 546 17.20 10.86 9.66
CA TYR A 546 17.82 11.33 8.42
C TYR A 546 18.16 12.81 8.43
N LYS A 547 17.24 13.65 8.89
CA LYS A 547 17.36 15.12 8.77
C LYS A 547 17.61 15.82 10.09
N GLY A 548 17.64 15.07 11.20
CA GLY A 548 17.61 15.61 12.55
C GLY A 548 16.23 16.19 12.89
N GLU A 549 15.94 16.28 14.18
CA GLU A 549 14.72 16.91 14.67
C GLU A 549 14.90 18.43 14.74
N MET A 550 13.88 19.18 14.31
CA MET A 550 13.78 20.59 14.67
C MET A 550 13.38 20.68 16.14
N GLU A 551 14.26 21.21 16.99
CA GLU A 551 13.98 21.41 18.42
C GLU A 551 12.73 22.29 18.64
N SER A 552 12.51 23.27 17.74
CA SER A 552 11.30 24.08 17.69
C SER A 552 10.92 24.34 16.22
N PRO A 553 9.90 23.67 15.67
CA PRO A 553 9.41 23.93 14.30
C PRO A 553 9.05 25.41 14.06
N TYR A 554 8.73 26.12 15.14
CA TYR A 554 8.34 27.53 15.13
C TYR A 554 9.50 28.49 14.88
N GLU A 555 10.70 28.22 15.41
CA GLU A 555 11.84 29.15 15.30
C GLU A 555 12.31 29.34 13.86
N PHE A 556 12.02 28.34 13.02
CA PHE A 556 12.46 28.30 11.64
C PHE A 556 11.53 29.04 10.67
N VAL A 557 10.30 29.37 11.07
CA VAL A 557 9.31 30.01 10.19
C VAL A 557 9.84 31.35 9.62
N SER A 558 10.58 32.13 10.40
CA SER A 558 11.20 33.38 9.93
C SER A 558 12.19 33.13 8.77
N GLN A 559 12.97 32.05 8.85
CA GLN A 559 13.87 31.66 7.76
C GLN A 559 13.09 31.20 6.53
N LEU A 560 11.98 30.47 6.72
CA LEU A 560 11.12 30.02 5.62
C LEU A 560 10.56 31.21 4.83
N ILE A 561 10.03 32.22 5.52
CA ILE A 561 9.53 33.46 4.91
C ILE A 561 10.65 34.17 4.17
N SER A 562 11.82 34.32 4.80
CA SER A 562 12.96 35.02 4.19
C SER A 562 13.40 34.40 2.86
N VAL A 563 13.41 33.07 2.78
CA VAL A 563 13.73 32.39 1.52
C VAL A 563 12.57 32.48 0.54
N TYR A 564 11.33 32.29 1.00
CA TYR A 564 10.15 32.43 0.16
C TYR A 564 10.10 33.81 -0.51
N ASP A 565 10.35 34.90 0.22
CA ASP A 565 10.41 36.26 -0.33
C ASP A 565 11.47 36.44 -1.42
N LYS A 566 12.59 35.71 -1.34
CA LYS A 566 13.64 35.74 -2.38
C LYS A 566 13.22 35.02 -3.65
N VAL A 567 12.41 33.95 -3.53
CA VAL A 567 12.03 33.11 -4.67
C VAL A 567 10.64 33.45 -5.22
N LYS A 568 9.76 34.10 -4.45
CA LYS A 568 8.36 34.37 -4.82
C LYS A 568 8.21 35.29 -6.03
N GLY A 569 9.16 36.17 -6.30
CA GLY A 569 9.19 36.96 -7.55
C GLY A 569 9.42 36.10 -8.81
N GLY A 570 9.71 34.81 -8.63
CA GLY A 570 9.85 33.83 -9.70
C GLY A 570 8.94 32.60 -9.61
N ILE A 571 8.05 32.56 -8.63
CA ILE A 571 6.97 31.57 -8.48
C ILE A 571 5.68 32.27 -8.88
#